data_AF-A0A945RPH9-F1
#
_entry.id   AF-A0A945RPH9-F1
#
_cell.length_a   1.000
_cell.length_b   1.000
_cell.length_c   1.000
_cell.angle_alpha   90.00
_cell.angle_beta   90.00
_cell.angle_gamma   90.00
#
_symmetry.space_group_name_H-M   'P 1'
#
loop_
_entity.id
_entity.type
_entity.pdbx_description
1 polymer ?
#
loop_
_entity_poly.entity_id
_entity_poly.type
_entity_poly.pdbx_seq_one_letter_code
_entity_poly.pdbx_strand_id
1 'polypeptide(L)' 'MRYQVKYVEKIKSWAVVDSKVGDRVLALHDQKKSADDAAWYEEERWYKCTPIQNGEAA' A
#
# COMPACT_ATOMS: atom_id res chain seq x y z
N MET A 1 1.02 -8.00 -2.87
CA MET A 1 1.23 -6.72 -2.17
C MET A 1 1.66 -5.64 -3.13
N ARG A 2 0.69 -4.81 -3.54
CA ARG A 2 0.87 -3.56 -4.30
C ARG A 2 1.48 -2.48 -3.41
N TYR A 3 1.03 -2.41 -2.16
CA TYR A 3 1.50 -1.44 -1.17
C TYR A 3 2.64 -2.05 -0.35
N GLN A 4 3.74 -1.31 -0.20
CA GLN A 4 4.94 -1.73 0.52
C GLN A 4 5.24 -0.76 1.66
N VAL A 5 5.81 -1.28 2.75
CA VAL A 5 6.28 -0.47 3.88
C VAL A 5 7.80 -0.30 3.76
N LYS A 6 8.28 0.94 3.66
CA LYS A 6 9.71 1.28 3.61
C LYS A 6 10.07 2.25 4.72
N TYR A 7 11.17 2.00 5.43
CA TYR A 7 11.69 2.98 6.38
C TYR A 7 12.47 4.07 5.65
N VAL A 8 12.16 5.34 5.93
CA VAL A 8 12.82 6.49 5.33
C VAL A 8 13.68 7.18 6.39
N GLU A 9 14.97 6.87 6.40
CA GLU A 9 15.92 7.36 7.41
C GLU A 9 16.01 8.89 7.49
N LYS A 10 15.88 9.59 6.34
CA LYS A 10 15.95 11.07 6.28
C LYS A 10 14.90 11.78 7.14
N ILE A 11 13.73 11.16 7.31
CA ILE A 11 12.61 11.71 8.09
C ILE A 11 12.28 10.84 9.32
N LYS A 12 13.02 9.74 9.51
CA LYS A 12 12.85 8.75 10.58
C LYS A 12 11.43 8.16 10.67
N SER A 13 10.75 8.00 9.54
CA SER A 13 9.37 7.51 9.47
C SER A 13 9.23 6.30 8.55
N TRP A 14 8.16 5.53 8.74
CA TRP A 14 7.75 4.42 7.91
C TRP A 14 6.77 4.90 6.82
N ALA A 15 7.18 4.77 5.57
CA ALA A 15 6.39 5.15 4.40
C ALA A 15 5.62 3.95 3.86
N VAL A 16 4.34 4.17 3.54
CA VAL A 16 3.54 3.27 2.70
C VAL A 16 3.68 3.71 1.25
N VAL A 17 4.08 2.80 0.38
CA VAL A 17 4.51 3.08 -0.98
C VAL A 17 3.75 2.23 -1.97
N ASP A 18 3.15 2.83 -3.00
CA ASP A 18 2.54 2.10 -4.11
C ASP A 18 3.60 1.67 -5.13
N SER A 19 3.97 0.40 -5.10
CA SER A 19 4.97 -0.18 -6.02
C SER A 19 4.50 -0.25 -7.48
N LYS A 20 3.21 -0.08 -7.76
CA LYS A 20 2.64 -0.10 -9.13
C LYS A 20 2.57 1.29 -9.76
N VAL A 21 2.76 2.36 -8.99
CA VAL A 21 2.70 3.75 -9.46
C VAL A 21 4.02 4.47 -9.18
N GLY A 22 5.12 3.86 -9.62
CA GLY A 22 6.46 4.47 -9.54
C GLY A 22 6.94 4.77 -8.12
N ASP A 23 6.66 3.87 -7.16
CA ASP A 23 7.03 4.02 -5.75
C ASP A 23 6.50 5.33 -5.13
N ARG A 24 5.26 5.71 -5.47
CA ARG A 24 4.62 6.87 -4.86
C ARG A 24 4.36 6.63 -3.37
N VAL A 25 4.86 7.54 -2.53
CA VAL A 25 4.54 7.58 -1.10
C VAL A 25 3.09 8.04 -0.91
N LEU A 26 2.32 7.25 -0.16
CA LEU A 26 0.91 7.53 0.16
C LEU A 26 0.77 8.14 1.54
N ALA A 27 1.47 7.56 2.51
CA ALA A 27 1.39 7.94 3.91
C ALA A 27 2.73 7.71 4.61
N LEU A 28 2.95 8.48 5.67
CA LEU A 28 4.11 8.39 6.56
C LEU A 28 3.61 8.14 7.97
N HIS A 29 4.25 7.21 8.68
CA HIS A 29 3.87 6.79 10.02
C HIS A 29 5.11 6.73 10.92
N ASP A 30 4.94 7.09 12.19
CA ASP A 30 6.04 7.03 13.16
C ASP A 30 6.37 5.59 13.59
N GLN A 31 5.39 4.68 13.49
CA GLN A 31 5.51 3.29 13.92
C GLN A 31 5.35 2.33 12.75
N LYS A 32 6.21 1.29 12.70
CA LYS A 32 6.16 0.25 11.68
C LYS A 32 4.78 -0.41 11.59
N LYS A 33 4.21 -0.75 12.75
CA LYS A 33 2.90 -1.42 12.84
C LYS A 33 1.81 -0.59 12.18
N SER A 34 1.78 0.72 12.44
CA SER A 34 0.79 1.61 11.83
C SER A 34 0.94 1.71 10.31
N ALA A 35 2.16 1.67 9.79
CA ALA A 35 2.39 1.61 8.35
C ALA A 35 1.97 0.27 7.72
N ASP A 36 2.19 -0.84 8.42
CA ASP A 36 1.76 -2.18 7.99
C ASP A 36 0.23 -2.28 7.92
N ASP A 37 -0.47 -1.85 8.98
CA ASP A 37 -1.93 -1.76 9.03
C ASP A 37 -2.48 -0.87 7.90
N ALA A 38 -1.84 0.28 7.64
CA ALA A 38 -2.25 1.18 6.55
C ALA A 38 -2.00 0.57 5.16
N ALA A 39 -0.86 -0.11 4.94
CA ALA A 39 -0.57 -0.80 3.70
C ALA A 39 -1.57 -1.92 3.43
N TRP A 40 -1.94 -2.68 4.47
CA TRP A 40 -2.97 -3.71 4.39
C TRP A 40 -4.35 -3.13 4.08
N TYR A 41 -4.74 -2.05 4.77
CA TYR A 41 -6.02 -1.38 4.51
C TYR A 41 -6.14 -0.88 3.06
N GLU A 42 -5.08 -0.27 2.52
CA GLU A 42 -5.05 0.18 1.13
C GLU A 42 -5.10 -0.99 0.14
N GLU A 43 -4.44 -2.12 0.45
CA GLU A 43 -4.54 -3.35 -0.35
C GLU A 43 -5.98 -3.89 -0.35
N GLU A 44 -6.61 -4.01 0.82
CA GLU A 44 -8.01 -4.46 0.94
C GLU A 44 -8.97 -3.52 0.20
N ARG A 45 -8.78 -2.21 0.34
CA ARG A 45 -9.59 -1.20 -0.34
C ARG A 45 -9.45 -1.33 -1.84
N TRP A 46 -8.23 -1.50 -2.34
CA TRP A 46 -7.99 -1.69 -3.76
C TRP A 46 -8.67 -2.96 -4.25
N TYR A 47 -8.49 -4.10 -3.57
CA TYR A 47 -9.15 -5.36 -3.93
C TYR A 47 -10.68 -5.25 -3.95
N LYS A 48 -11.27 -4.53 -2.99
CA LYS A 48 -12.73 -4.29 -2.92
C LYS A 48 -13.23 -3.34 -4.02
N CYS A 49 -12.41 -2.38 -4.44
CA CYS A 49 -12.79 -1.37 -5.44
C CYS A 49 -12.39 -1.76 -6.87
N THR A 50 -11.50 -2.71 -7.06
CA THR A 50 -11.33 -3.36 -8.36
C THR A 50 -12.59 -4.17 -8.63
N PRO A 51 -13.29 -3.95 -9.75
CA PRO A 51 -14.26 -4.95 -10.19
C PRO A 51 -13.48 -6.26 -10.25
N ILE A 52 -13.94 -7.26 -9.51
CA ILE A 52 -13.51 -8.63 -9.75
C ILE A 52 -13.83 -8.81 -11.22
N GLN A 53 -12.80 -8.78 -12.08
CA GLN A 53 -12.90 -9.38 -13.40
C GLN A 53 -13.13 -10.85 -13.06
N ASN A 54 -14.40 -11.18 -12.82
CA ASN A 54 -14.87 -12.54 -12.83
C ASN A 54 -14.39 -13.03 -14.18
N GLY A 55 -13.42 -13.93 -14.14
CA GLY A 55 -13.06 -14.70 -15.30
C GLY A 55 -14.28 -15.53 -15.66
N GLU A 56 -15.16 -14.95 -16.47
CA GLU A 56 -15.92 -15.73 -17.42
C GLU A 56 -15.48 -15.21 -18.78
N ALA A 57 -14.56 -16.00 -19.34
CA ALA A 57 -14.05 -15.88 -20.67
C ALA A 57 -15.19 -15.97 -21.68
N ALA A 58 -14.98 -15.30 -22.80
CA ALA A 58 -15.79 -15.34 -24.01
C ALA A 58 -16.06 -16.76 -24.52
#